data_AF-A0A3A2ZK93-F1
#
_entry.id   AF-A0A3A2ZK93-F1
#
_cell.length_a   1.000
_cell.length_b   1.000
_cell.length_c   1.000
_cell.angle_alpha   90.00
_cell.angle_beta   90.00
_cell.angle_gamma   90.00
#
_symmetry.space_group_name_H-M   'P 1'
#
loop_
_entity.id
_entity.type
_entity.pdbx_description
1 polymer ?
#
loop_
_entity_poly.entity_id
_entity_poly.type
_entity_poly.pdbx_seq_one_letter_code
_entity_poly.pdbx_strand_id
1 'polypeptide(L)'
;MAFKPGSFMTFLIVCPTCFFLGIIFSLFPYDYPILWSTTPTPPSHYDYLEAHLRFLHASPPLIPRMLHIVIFVGLAALVAKLYKPTESNMLFDGASLVLYMCGITVYIANIVKGLRLVSEGKYGNDLATGEEREGEQILNREDSLKVLSASNTILALVLVGVLVLQAGQWYADRKAAQEIEEMDDGKEKVSRNASLKKKSN
;
A
#
# COMPACT_ATOMS: atom_id res chain seq x y z
N MET A 1 -25.33 3.37 -15.57
CA MET A 1 -24.20 4.13 -14.99
C MET A 1 -22.95 3.75 -15.75
N ALA A 2 -22.44 4.61 -16.63
CA ALA A 2 -21.18 4.35 -17.33
C ALA A 2 -20.03 4.50 -16.33
N PHE A 3 -19.24 3.44 -16.12
CA PHE A 3 -18.00 3.51 -15.35
C PHE A 3 -17.08 4.52 -16.06
N LYS A 4 -16.81 5.67 -15.44
CA LYS A 4 -15.73 6.55 -15.92
C LYS A 4 -14.42 5.75 -15.84
N PRO A 5 -13.58 5.72 -16.88
CA PRO A 5 -12.36 4.90 -16.90
C PRO A 5 -11.41 5.17 -15.72
N GLY A 6 -11.38 6.39 -15.17
CA GLY A 6 -10.63 6.71 -13.95
C GLY A 6 -11.16 6.01 -12.68
N SER A 7 -12.48 5.79 -12.60
CA SER A 7 -13.12 5.11 -11.47
C SER A 7 -12.75 3.63 -11.38
N PHE A 8 -12.53 2.98 -12.53
CA PHE A 8 -12.13 1.57 -12.56
C PHE A 8 -10.66 1.40 -12.12
N MET A 9 -9.76 2.27 -12.57
CA MET A 9 -8.36 2.21 -12.18
C MET A 9 -8.18 2.49 -10.68
N THR A 10 -8.89 3.46 -10.11
CA THR A 10 -8.85 3.70 -8.65
C THR A 10 -9.31 2.45 -7.88
N PHE A 11 -10.33 1.74 -8.35
CA PHE A 11 -10.75 0.48 -7.74
C PHE A 11 -9.65 -0.59 -7.79
N LEU A 12 -8.96 -0.72 -8.93
CA LEU A 12 -7.81 -1.61 -9.09
C LEU A 12 -6.59 -1.24 -8.24
N ILE A 13 -6.55 -0.05 -7.64
CA ILE A 13 -5.52 0.35 -6.67
C ILE A 13 -5.99 0.05 -5.25
N VAL A 14 -7.21 0.49 -4.91
CA VAL A 14 -7.78 0.40 -3.56
C VAL A 14 -7.99 -1.07 -3.15
N CYS A 15 -8.52 -1.91 -4.03
CA CYS A 15 -8.82 -3.31 -3.70
C CYS A 15 -7.55 -4.12 -3.32
N PRO A 16 -6.49 -4.14 -4.15
CA PRO A 16 -5.19 -4.70 -3.76
C PRO A 16 -4.64 -4.11 -2.46
N THR A 17 -4.67 -2.78 -2.31
CA THR A 17 -4.11 -2.09 -1.14
C THR A 17 -4.82 -2.53 0.15
N CYS A 18 -6.16 -2.60 0.14
CA CYS A 18 -6.93 -3.10 1.28
C CYS A 18 -6.69 -4.59 1.56
N PHE A 19 -6.54 -5.43 0.53
CA PHE A 19 -6.20 -6.84 0.69
C PHE A 19 -4.85 -7.02 1.41
N PHE A 20 -3.82 -6.28 0.99
CA PHE A 20 -2.52 -6.26 1.66
C PHE A 20 -2.60 -5.76 3.10
N LEU A 21 -3.36 -4.69 3.33
CA LEU A 21 -3.58 -4.18 4.68
C LEU A 21 -4.22 -5.25 5.58
N GLY A 22 -5.18 -6.01 5.04
CA GLY A 22 -5.81 -7.12 5.75
C GLY A 22 -4.83 -8.24 6.11
N ILE A 23 -3.90 -8.57 5.20
CA ILE A 23 -2.82 -9.51 5.50
C ILE A 23 -1.97 -8.96 6.64
N ILE A 24 -1.46 -7.73 6.55
CA ILE A 24 -0.60 -7.15 7.59
C ILE A 24 -1.35 -7.05 8.94
N PHE A 25 -2.62 -6.70 8.90
CA PHE A 25 -3.47 -6.65 10.10
C PHE A 25 -3.58 -8.02 10.78
N SER A 26 -3.55 -9.12 10.03
CA SER A 26 -3.52 -10.47 10.61
C SER A 26 -2.21 -10.79 11.34
N LEU A 27 -1.09 -10.14 11.01
CA LEU A 27 0.18 -10.24 11.72
C LEU A 27 0.25 -9.31 12.96
N PHE A 28 -0.63 -8.31 13.05
CA PHE A 28 -0.61 -7.31 14.11
C PHE A 28 -0.63 -7.88 15.54
N PRO A 29 -1.37 -8.96 15.88
CA PRO A 29 -1.31 -9.57 17.20
C PRO A 29 0.08 -10.11 17.59
N TYR A 30 0.89 -10.49 16.61
CA TYR A 30 2.27 -10.94 16.84
C TYR A 30 3.23 -9.76 16.95
N ASP A 31 3.06 -8.74 16.09
CA ASP A 31 3.93 -7.57 16.03
C ASP A 31 3.71 -6.62 17.23
N TYR A 32 2.49 -6.54 17.75
CA TYR A 32 2.14 -5.56 18.77
C TYR A 32 2.95 -5.68 20.07
N PRO A 33 3.05 -6.88 20.69
CA PRO A 33 3.82 -7.05 21.91
C PRO A 33 5.33 -6.84 21.76
N ILE A 34 5.83 -6.87 20.52
CA ILE A 34 7.26 -6.71 20.20
C ILE A 34 7.61 -5.22 20.06
N LEU A 35 6.70 -4.42 19.50
CA LEU A 35 6.98 -3.03 19.15
C LEU A 35 6.44 -2.00 20.16
N TRP A 36 5.29 -2.27 20.78
CA TRP A 36 4.58 -1.27 21.61
C TRP A 36 4.27 -1.73 23.02
N SER A 37 4.69 -2.94 23.43
CA SER A 37 4.55 -3.37 24.82
C SER A 37 5.47 -2.56 25.75
N THR A 38 4.94 -2.15 26.90
CA THR A 38 5.71 -1.49 27.96
C THR A 38 6.46 -2.49 28.83
N THR A 39 6.11 -3.77 28.77
CA THR A 39 6.81 -4.86 29.45
C THR A 39 7.67 -5.64 28.46
N PRO A 40 8.82 -6.20 28.90
CA PRO A 40 9.66 -7.02 28.05
C PRO A 40 8.87 -8.19 27.45
N THR A 41 8.94 -8.33 26.13
CA THR A 41 8.28 -9.42 25.41
C THR A 41 8.85 -10.77 25.88
N PRO A 42 8.02 -11.71 26.36
CA PRO A 42 8.49 -13.01 26.80
C PRO A 42 9.20 -13.77 25.66
N PRO A 43 10.27 -14.55 25.93
CA PRO A 43 10.96 -15.35 24.93
C PRO A 43 10.02 -16.29 24.13
N SER A 44 9.02 -16.85 24.80
CA SER A 44 8.01 -17.72 24.19
C SER A 44 7.18 -17.04 23.10
N HIS A 45 7.02 -15.70 23.16
CA HIS A 45 6.31 -14.95 22.13
C HIS A 45 7.08 -14.92 20.81
N TYR A 46 8.41 -14.79 20.88
CA TYR A 46 9.26 -14.89 19.70
C TYR A 46 9.19 -16.28 19.06
N ASP A 47 9.04 -17.34 19.86
CA ASP A 47 8.85 -18.70 19.35
C ASP A 47 7.52 -18.85 18.59
N TYR A 48 6.43 -18.28 19.10
CA TYR A 48 5.14 -18.26 18.40
C TYR A 48 5.20 -17.47 17.09
N LEU A 49 5.82 -16.28 17.10
CA LEU A 49 6.01 -15.49 15.88
C LEU A 49 6.84 -16.25 14.86
N GLU A 50 7.96 -16.85 15.28
CA GLU A 50 8.85 -17.57 14.38
C GLU A 50 8.17 -18.80 13.77
N ALA A 51 7.41 -19.55 14.57
CA ALA A 51 6.60 -20.67 14.09
C ALA A 51 5.57 -20.22 13.04
N HIS A 52 4.91 -19.07 13.28
CA HIS A 52 3.96 -18.49 12.34
C HIS A 52 4.63 -18.04 11.03
N LEU A 53 5.78 -17.37 11.10
CA LEU A 53 6.53 -16.92 9.92
C LEU A 53 7.09 -18.09 9.10
N ARG A 54 7.57 -19.15 9.76
CA ARG A 54 7.98 -20.40 9.09
C ARG A 54 6.81 -21.06 8.39
N PHE A 55 5.64 -21.10 9.03
CA PHE A 55 4.43 -21.62 8.41
C PHE A 55 4.03 -20.81 7.17
N LEU A 56 4.11 -19.47 7.24
CA LEU A 56 3.85 -18.59 6.10
C LEU A 56 4.85 -18.84 4.95
N HIS A 57 6.14 -18.97 5.24
CA HIS A 57 7.16 -19.24 4.22
C HIS A 57 7.06 -20.65 3.61
N ALA A 58 6.70 -21.65 4.41
CA ALA A 58 6.47 -23.03 3.98
C ALA A 58 5.15 -23.22 3.21
N SER A 59 4.33 -22.17 3.10
CA SER A 59 3.06 -22.24 2.40
C SER A 59 3.24 -22.60 0.91
N PRO A 60 2.24 -23.25 0.27
CA PRO A 60 2.35 -23.64 -1.13
C PRO A 60 2.70 -22.44 -2.00
N PRO A 61 3.60 -22.60 -3.00
CA PRO A 61 4.15 -21.48 -3.77
C PRO A 61 3.08 -20.75 -4.61
N LEU A 62 1.86 -21.28 -4.68
CA LEU A 62 0.70 -20.61 -5.25
C LEU A 62 0.35 -19.31 -4.48
N ILE A 63 0.40 -19.32 -3.15
CA ILE A 63 0.01 -18.19 -2.30
C ILE A 63 0.87 -16.94 -2.58
N PRO A 64 2.22 -17.01 -2.50
CA PRO A 64 3.05 -15.85 -2.83
C PRO A 64 2.91 -15.45 -4.30
N ARG A 65 2.69 -16.38 -5.25
CA ARG A 65 2.46 -15.98 -6.65
C ARG A 65 1.19 -15.15 -6.81
N MET A 66 0.09 -15.54 -6.17
CA MET A 66 -1.14 -14.74 -6.19
C MET A 66 -0.91 -13.37 -5.55
N LEU A 67 -0.14 -13.31 -4.46
CA LEU A 67 0.27 -12.05 -3.84
C LEU A 67 0.96 -11.11 -4.83
N HIS A 68 2.00 -11.59 -5.53
CA HIS A 68 2.74 -10.79 -6.51
C HIS A 68 1.87 -10.34 -7.68
N ILE A 69 0.91 -11.15 -8.13
CA ILE A 69 -0.06 -10.75 -9.16
C ILE A 69 -0.90 -9.56 -8.67
N VAL A 70 -1.38 -9.61 -7.43
CA VAL A 70 -2.16 -8.51 -6.83
C VAL A 70 -1.33 -7.23 -6.68
N ILE A 71 -0.04 -7.34 -6.31
CA ILE A 71 0.90 -6.19 -6.31
C ILE A 71 1.03 -5.61 -7.72
N PHE A 72 1.26 -6.48 -8.71
CA PHE A 72 1.45 -6.05 -10.09
C PHE A 72 0.21 -5.35 -10.65
N VAL A 73 -1.00 -5.84 -10.34
CA VAL A 73 -2.26 -5.19 -10.72
C VAL A 73 -2.36 -3.78 -10.12
N GLY A 74 -2.05 -3.62 -8.83
CA GLY A 74 -2.05 -2.31 -8.18
C GLY A 74 -1.04 -1.34 -8.80
N LEU A 75 0.18 -1.81 -9.07
CA LEU A 75 1.22 -1.03 -9.73
C LEU A 75 0.83 -0.64 -11.16
N ALA A 76 0.32 -1.60 -11.94
CA ALA A 76 -0.12 -1.36 -13.31
C ALA A 76 -1.25 -0.31 -13.37
N ALA A 77 -2.18 -0.34 -12.42
CA ALA A 77 -3.26 0.64 -12.34
C ALA A 77 -2.73 2.06 -12.01
N LEU A 78 -1.77 2.19 -11.09
CA LEU A 78 -1.11 3.47 -10.78
C LEU A 78 -0.39 4.03 -12.01
N VAL A 79 0.40 3.21 -12.69
CA VAL A 79 1.12 3.62 -13.92
C VAL A 79 0.13 3.99 -15.03
N ALA A 80 -0.95 3.21 -15.20
CA ALA A 80 -1.97 3.48 -16.20
C ALA A 80 -2.71 4.80 -15.96
N LYS A 81 -3.00 5.18 -14.70
CA LYS A 81 -3.61 6.48 -14.37
C LYS A 81 -2.68 7.65 -14.70
N LEU A 82 -1.36 7.45 -14.56
CA LEU A 82 -0.37 8.49 -14.82
C LEU A 82 -0.16 8.78 -16.32
N TYR A 83 -0.55 7.87 -17.21
CA TYR A 83 -0.39 8.03 -18.66
C TYR A 83 -1.23 9.18 -19.26
N LYS A 84 -2.35 9.56 -18.63
CA LYS A 84 -3.12 10.76 -19.00
C LYS A 84 -3.01 11.81 -17.89
N PRO A 85 -2.01 12.71 -17.94
CA PRO A 85 -1.77 13.67 -16.87
C PRO A 85 -2.85 14.75 -16.85
N THR A 86 -3.62 14.77 -15.77
CA THR A 86 -4.29 15.96 -15.24
C THR A 86 -3.49 16.44 -14.03
N GLU A 87 -3.61 17.71 -13.62
CA GLU A 87 -2.89 18.22 -12.43
C GLU A 87 -3.20 17.38 -11.17
N SER A 88 -4.47 17.00 -10.98
CA SER A 88 -4.93 16.12 -9.90
C SER A 88 -4.22 14.74 -9.96
N ASN A 89 -4.18 14.11 -11.12
CA ASN A 89 -3.50 12.81 -11.27
C ASN A 89 -2.00 12.93 -11.00
N MET A 90 -1.34 14.00 -11.46
CA MET A 90 0.11 14.15 -11.28
C MET A 90 0.50 14.23 -9.80
N LEU A 91 -0.27 14.98 -8.99
CA LEU A 91 0.00 15.15 -7.57
C LEU A 91 -0.37 13.90 -6.76
N PHE A 92 -1.61 13.42 -6.90
CA PHE A 92 -2.13 12.34 -6.05
C PHE A 92 -1.70 10.95 -6.52
N ASP A 93 -1.78 10.65 -7.82
CA ASP A 93 -1.34 9.35 -8.34
C ASP A 93 0.20 9.26 -8.39
N GLY A 94 0.89 10.36 -8.65
CA GLY A 94 2.36 10.42 -8.58
C GLY A 94 2.90 10.15 -7.17
N ALA A 95 2.35 10.82 -6.15
CA ALA A 95 2.72 10.54 -4.75
C ALA A 95 2.34 9.12 -4.32
N SER A 96 1.17 8.63 -4.77
CA SER A 96 0.73 7.25 -4.52
C SER A 96 1.70 6.24 -5.12
N LEU A 97 2.22 6.49 -6.33
CA LEU A 97 3.20 5.63 -6.98
C LEU A 97 4.51 5.57 -6.20
N VAL A 98 5.04 6.72 -5.74
CA VAL A 98 6.26 6.76 -4.93
C VAL A 98 6.09 5.98 -3.62
N LEU A 99 4.97 6.18 -2.92
CA LEU A 99 4.64 5.40 -1.72
C LEU A 99 4.54 3.91 -2.04
N TYR A 100 3.84 3.53 -3.11
CA TYR A 100 3.69 2.14 -3.51
C TYR A 100 5.04 1.47 -3.81
N MET A 101 5.95 2.18 -4.48
CA MET A 101 7.32 1.71 -4.76
C MET A 101 8.16 1.57 -3.49
N CYS A 102 8.01 2.49 -2.53
CA CYS A 102 8.61 2.34 -1.20
C CYS A 102 8.10 1.06 -0.51
N GLY A 103 6.79 0.80 -0.58
CA GLY A 103 6.18 -0.42 -0.05
C GLY A 103 6.72 -1.69 -0.69
N ILE A 104 6.85 -1.72 -2.03
CA ILE A 104 7.48 -2.84 -2.76
C ILE A 104 8.93 -3.05 -2.30
N THR A 105 9.68 -1.97 -2.10
CA THR A 105 11.08 -2.03 -1.67
C THR A 105 11.19 -2.64 -0.27
N VAL A 106 10.38 -2.19 0.69
CA VAL A 106 10.33 -2.76 2.05
C VAL A 106 9.90 -4.24 2.02
N TYR A 107 8.92 -4.57 1.19
CA TYR A 107 8.46 -5.95 1.02
C TYR A 107 9.59 -6.87 0.52
N ILE A 108 10.30 -6.49 -0.56
CA ILE A 108 11.37 -7.31 -1.13
C ILE A 108 12.59 -7.34 -0.23
N ALA A 109 13.06 -6.18 0.22
CA ALA A 109 14.33 -6.04 0.93
C ALA A 109 14.24 -6.55 2.37
N ASN A 110 13.10 -6.38 3.04
CA ASN A 110 12.98 -6.69 4.47
C ASN A 110 12.09 -7.91 4.70
N ILE A 111 10.88 -7.94 4.13
CA ILE A 111 9.90 -9.00 4.45
C ILE A 111 10.30 -10.33 3.80
N VAL A 112 10.54 -10.36 2.49
CA VAL A 112 10.91 -11.60 1.78
C VAL A 112 12.23 -12.16 2.29
N LYS A 113 13.24 -11.30 2.47
CA LYS A 113 14.53 -11.73 3.04
C LYS A 113 14.39 -12.21 4.48
N GLY A 114 13.65 -11.48 5.32
CA GLY A 114 13.39 -11.87 6.71
C GLY A 114 12.70 -13.23 6.81
N LEU A 115 11.69 -13.51 5.98
CA LEU A 115 11.03 -14.82 5.96
C LEU A 115 11.99 -15.97 5.59
N ARG A 116 12.89 -15.75 4.64
CA ARG A 116 13.91 -16.75 4.25
C ARG A 116 14.87 -17.02 5.41
N LEU A 117 15.39 -15.96 6.01
CA LEU A 117 16.32 -16.03 7.15
C LEU A 117 15.70 -16.76 8.35
N VAL A 118 14.45 -16.43 8.69
CA VAL A 118 13.69 -17.11 9.76
C VAL A 118 13.47 -18.61 9.46
N SER A 119 13.23 -18.94 8.19
CA SER A 119 13.00 -20.32 7.75
C SER A 119 14.26 -21.16 7.75
N GLU A 120 15.39 -20.57 7.41
CA GLU A 120 16.70 -21.21 7.52
C GLU A 120 17.17 -21.33 8.97
N GLY A 121 16.58 -20.57 9.89
CA GLY A 121 16.95 -20.56 11.30
C GLY A 121 18.34 -19.99 11.57
N LYS A 122 18.94 -19.33 10.58
CA LYS A 122 20.27 -18.73 10.67
C LYS A 122 20.16 -17.34 11.27
N TYR A 123 20.79 -17.13 12.41
CA TYR A 123 20.89 -15.82 13.05
C TYR A 123 22.33 -15.58 13.52
N GLY A 124 22.73 -14.31 13.68
CA GLY A 124 24.00 -13.98 14.32
C GLY A 124 25.23 -14.64 13.66
N ASN A 125 25.96 -15.44 14.45
CA ASN A 125 27.22 -16.08 14.06
C ASN A 125 27.07 -17.11 12.92
N ASP A 126 25.89 -17.71 12.72
CA ASP A 126 25.67 -18.68 11.64
C ASP A 126 25.64 -18.01 10.26
N LEU A 127 25.35 -16.72 10.21
CA LEU A 127 25.44 -15.91 9.00
C LEU A 127 26.90 -15.50 8.73
N ALA A 128 27.82 -15.66 9.70
CA ALA A 128 29.22 -15.21 9.62
C ALA A 128 30.15 -16.10 8.84
N THR A 129 29.68 -17.31 8.54
CA THR A 129 30.42 -18.35 7.82
C THR A 129 29.93 -18.53 6.38
N GLY A 130 28.84 -17.85 5.99
CA GLY A 130 28.31 -17.88 4.62
C GLY A 130 28.96 -16.84 3.72
N GLU A 131 29.07 -17.15 2.42
CA GLU A 131 29.64 -16.31 1.35
C GLU A 131 28.93 -14.95 1.13
N GLU A 132 27.87 -14.66 1.89
CA GLU A 132 27.06 -13.45 1.75
C GLU A 132 27.53 -12.32 2.70
N ARG A 133 28.76 -11.81 2.59
CA ARG A 133 29.18 -10.66 3.45
C ARG A 133 30.07 -9.62 2.80
N GLU A 134 29.44 -8.67 2.13
CA GLU A 134 29.74 -7.24 2.31
C GLU A 134 28.43 -6.47 2.50
N GLY A 135 28.15 -6.02 3.74
CA GLY A 135 27.08 -5.06 4.03
C GLY A 135 25.86 -5.55 4.84
N GLU A 136 25.72 -6.83 5.14
CA GLU A 136 24.57 -7.34 5.91
C GLU A 136 24.79 -7.23 7.42
N GLN A 137 23.90 -6.51 8.11
CA GLN A 137 24.00 -6.27 9.54
C GLN A 137 23.71 -7.56 10.30
N ILE A 138 24.70 -8.05 11.06
CA ILE A 138 24.60 -9.31 11.81
C ILE A 138 23.66 -9.07 12.99
N LEU A 139 22.39 -9.44 12.84
CA LEU A 139 21.38 -9.26 13.88
C LEU A 139 21.19 -10.56 14.68
N ASN A 140 20.96 -10.40 15.97
CA ASN A 140 20.49 -11.50 16.83
C ASN A 140 19.05 -11.88 16.43
N ARG A 141 18.60 -13.05 16.88
CA ARG A 141 17.26 -13.57 16.56
C ARG A 141 16.14 -12.57 16.89
N GLU A 142 16.12 -12.05 18.11
CA GLU A 142 15.08 -11.11 18.55
C GLU A 142 15.11 -9.81 17.77
N ASP A 143 16.30 -9.27 17.48
CA ASP A 143 16.45 -8.04 16.71
C ASP A 143 16.02 -8.23 15.26
N SER A 144 16.31 -9.39 14.67
CA SER A 144 15.84 -9.76 13.32
C SER A 144 14.31 -9.81 13.27
N LEU A 145 13.67 -10.41 14.27
CA LEU A 145 12.21 -10.48 14.38
C LEU A 145 11.59 -9.09 14.62
N LYS A 146 12.21 -8.24 15.45
CA LYS A 146 11.79 -6.84 15.65
C LYS A 146 11.86 -6.03 14.36
N VAL A 147 12.94 -6.17 13.59
CA VAL A 147 13.10 -5.49 12.29
C VAL A 147 12.02 -5.94 11.29
N LEU A 148 11.66 -7.22 11.29
CA LEU A 148 10.60 -7.74 10.45
C LEU A 148 9.22 -7.18 10.86
N SER A 149 8.89 -7.19 12.16
CA SER A 149 7.66 -6.57 12.69
C SER A 149 7.59 -5.06 12.39
N ALA A 150 8.71 -4.35 12.54
CA ALA A 150 8.79 -2.93 12.20
C ALA A 150 8.56 -2.71 10.69
N SER A 151 9.06 -3.60 9.84
CA SER A 151 8.87 -3.53 8.38
C SER A 151 7.41 -3.73 7.99
N ASN A 152 6.68 -4.64 8.64
CA ASN A 152 5.23 -4.79 8.47
C ASN A 152 4.48 -3.50 8.80
N THR A 153 4.88 -2.84 9.89
CA THR A 153 4.29 -1.57 10.34
C THR A 153 4.55 -0.44 9.35
N ILE A 154 5.79 -0.30 8.87
CA ILE A 154 6.16 0.68 7.85
C ILE A 154 5.34 0.45 6.58
N LEU A 155 5.23 -0.81 6.15
CA LEU A 155 4.43 -1.18 4.99
C LEU A 155 2.95 -0.80 5.17
N ALA A 156 2.36 -1.05 6.35
CA ALA A 156 1.00 -0.64 6.66
C ALA A 156 0.81 0.88 6.55
N LEU A 157 1.71 1.68 7.14
CA LEU A 157 1.63 3.14 7.09
C LEU A 157 1.72 3.68 5.65
N VAL A 158 2.62 3.11 4.85
CA VAL A 158 2.78 3.46 3.43
C VAL A 158 1.51 3.14 2.64
N LEU A 159 0.92 1.95 2.84
CA LEU A 159 -0.32 1.54 2.16
C LEU A 159 -1.53 2.36 2.61
N VAL A 160 -1.63 2.72 3.90
CA VAL A 160 -2.64 3.69 4.38
C VAL A 160 -2.45 5.04 3.70
N GLY A 161 -1.20 5.50 3.55
CA GLY A 161 -0.89 6.71 2.79
C GLY A 161 -1.42 6.66 1.36
N VAL A 162 -1.27 5.54 0.66
CA VAL A 162 -1.86 5.33 -0.68
C VAL A 162 -3.38 5.45 -0.63
N LEU A 163 -4.06 4.81 0.33
CA LEU A 163 -5.53 4.92 0.46
C LEU A 163 -5.99 6.36 0.71
N VAL A 164 -5.29 7.09 1.58
CA VAL A 164 -5.58 8.50 1.88
C VAL A 164 -5.43 9.37 0.63
N LEU A 165 -4.38 9.16 -0.16
CA LEU A 165 -4.19 9.90 -1.41
C LEU A 165 -5.26 9.58 -2.45
N GLN A 166 -5.64 8.30 -2.60
CA GLN A 166 -6.71 7.90 -3.53
C GLN A 166 -8.08 8.47 -3.10
N ALA A 167 -8.35 8.52 -1.79
CA ALA A 167 -9.54 9.18 -1.25
C ALA A 167 -9.50 10.71 -1.45
N GLY A 168 -8.33 11.33 -1.26
CA GLY A 168 -8.10 12.75 -1.50
C GLY A 168 -8.34 13.14 -2.96
N GLN A 169 -7.85 12.35 -3.90
CA GLN A 169 -8.11 12.53 -5.33
C GLN A 169 -9.60 12.41 -5.64
N TRP A 170 -10.27 11.38 -5.10
CA TRP A 170 -11.71 11.22 -5.29
C TRP A 170 -12.50 12.44 -4.79
N TYR A 171 -12.12 12.99 -3.64
CA TYR A 171 -12.74 14.20 -3.10
C TYR A 171 -12.46 15.42 -3.98
N ALA A 172 -11.21 15.62 -4.42
CA ALA A 172 -10.82 16.72 -5.30
C ALA A 172 -11.56 16.67 -6.65
N ASP A 173 -11.63 15.48 -7.27
CA ASP A 173 -12.32 15.27 -8.54
C ASP A 173 -13.84 15.50 -8.40
N ARG A 174 -14.43 15.10 -7.27
CA ARG A 174 -15.85 15.31 -7.00
C ARG A 174 -16.18 16.79 -6.80
N LYS A 175 -15.32 17.52 -6.09
CA LYS A 175 -15.48 18.97 -5.91
C LYS A 175 -15.34 19.72 -7.24
N ALA A 176 -14.33 19.38 -8.04
CA ALA A 176 -14.15 19.97 -9.38
C ALA A 176 -15.35 19.70 -10.30
N ALA A 177 -15.96 18.51 -10.22
CA ALA A 177 -17.15 18.19 -10.99
C ALA A 177 -18.38 19.04 -10.58
N GLN A 178 -18.55 19.29 -9.28
CA GLN A 178 -19.63 20.14 -8.76
C GLN A 178 -19.47 21.59 -9.23
N GLU A 179 -18.25 22.13 -9.18
CA GLU A 179 -17.96 23.50 -9.64
C GLU A 179 -18.27 23.68 -11.14
N ILE A 180 -17.98 22.67 -11.97
CA ILE A 180 -18.29 22.70 -13.41
C ILE A 180 -19.82 22.67 -13.66
N GLU A 181 -20.56 21.85 -12.91
CA GLU A 181 -22.02 21.74 -13.03
C GLU A 181 -22.71 23.05 -12.65
N GLU A 182 -22.29 23.70 -11.56
CA GLU A 182 -22.79 25.02 -11.15
C GLU A 182 -22.52 26.10 -12.21
N MET A 183 -21.36 26.05 -12.86
CA MET A 183 -21.01 26.98 -13.94
C MET A 183 -21.87 26.78 -15.20
N ASP A 184 -22.19 25.52 -15.55
CA ASP A 184 -23.01 25.21 -16.72
C ASP A 184 -24.48 25.59 -16.49
N ASP A 185 -25.03 25.26 -15.32
CA ASP A 185 -26.34 25.71 -14.86
C ASP A 185 -26.48 27.23 -14.87
N GLY A 186 -25.44 27.94 -14.44
CA GLY A 186 -25.37 29.40 -14.49
C GLY A 186 -25.44 29.93 -15.91
N LYS A 187 -24.66 29.34 -16.84
CA LYS A 187 -24.66 29.73 -18.27
C LYS A 187 -26.00 29.45 -18.94
N GLU A 188 -26.63 28.31 -18.68
CA GLU A 188 -27.95 27.99 -19.21
C GLU A 188 -29.02 28.97 -18.71
N LYS A 189 -29.02 29.31 -17.41
CA LYS A 189 -29.95 30.29 -16.81
C LYS A 189 -29.78 31.69 -17.44
N VAL A 190 -28.54 32.13 -17.66
CA VAL A 190 -28.24 33.41 -18.31
C VAL A 190 -28.72 33.43 -19.77
N SER A 191 -28.44 32.37 -20.53
CA SER A 191 -28.89 32.22 -21.93
C SER A 191 -30.41 32.19 -22.06
N ARG A 192 -31.09 31.48 -21.14
CA ARG A 192 -32.56 31.42 -21.09
C ARG A 192 -33.19 32.78 -20.75
N ASN A 193 -32.62 33.53 -19.82
CA ASN A 193 -33.10 34.87 -19.50
C ASN A 193 -32.88 35.87 -20.65
N ALA A 194 -31.75 35.77 -21.36
CA ALA A 194 -31.47 36.61 -22.52
C ALA A 194 -32.45 36.35 -23.68
N SER A 195 -32.79 35.08 -23.94
CA SER A 195 -33.76 34.70 -24.98
C SER A 195 -35.20 35.10 -24.63
N LEU A 196 -35.60 35.04 -23.36
CA LEU A 196 -36.90 35.55 -22.89
C LEU A 196 -37.01 37.07 -23.05
N LYS A 197 -35.96 37.83 -22.72
CA LYS A 197 -35.95 39.29 -22.86
C LYS A 197 -36.06 39.74 -24.32
N LYS A 198 -35.48 38.99 -25.26
CA LYS A 198 -35.56 39.26 -26.70
C LYS A 198 -36.94 38.98 -27.31
N LYS A 199 -37.76 38.14 -26.67
CA LYS A 199 -39.13 37.81 -27.10
C LYS A 199 -40.21 38.77 -26.58
N SER A 200 -39.86 39.61 -25.60
CA SER A 200 -40.76 40.56 -24.94
C SER A 200 -40.67 41.99 -25.48
N ASN A 201 -39.74 42.26 -26.40
CA ASN A 201 -39.61 43.49 -27.19
C ASN A 201 -40.05 43.20 -28.63
#